data_AF-A0AAV1VBQ7-F1
#
_entry.id   AF-A0AAV1VBQ7-F1
#
_cell.length_a   1.000
_cell.length_b   1.000
_cell.length_c   1.000
_cell.angle_alpha   90.00
_cell.angle_beta   90.00
_cell.angle_gamma   90.00
#
_symmetry.space_group_name_H-M   'P 1'
#
loop_
_entity.id
_entity.type
_entity.pdbx_description
1 polymer ?
#
loop_
_entity_poly.entity_id
_entity_poly.type
_entity_poly.pdbx_seq_one_letter_code
_entity_poly.pdbx_strand_id
1 'polypeptide(L)'
;MAVKRILRYFQGTKSHGICFKSDDKIDFCGYSDADWAGDYANRKSTSGYAFILMGAPVSWGSIKQSSVSLSTNEAEYIALSLTIQEGKWVYRLLCEILDAAEYKSGPELKIMEDNQSCINNPVNHGRAKHIDIKYHHIRDEVKRGDVNLNYCETTIMLADIMTKGLPGPRHKDLTAALGIHACLH
;
A
#
# COMPACT_ATOMS: atom_id res chain seq x y z
N MET A 1 -5.98 -7.78 25.40
CA MET A 1 -4.51 -7.79 25.15
C MET A 1 -4.07 -6.74 24.12
N ALA A 2 -4.87 -6.43 23.09
CA ALA A 2 -4.54 -5.44 22.05
C ALA A 2 -4.17 -4.04 22.60
N VAL A 3 -4.97 -3.48 23.50
CA VAL A 3 -4.71 -2.15 24.11
C VAL A 3 -3.33 -2.09 24.79
N LYS A 4 -2.93 -3.14 25.52
CA LYS A 4 -1.60 -3.21 26.15
C LYS A 4 -0.48 -3.20 25.11
N ARG A 5 -0.67 -3.84 23.95
CA ARG A 5 0.31 -3.86 22.86
C ARG A 5 0.48 -2.46 22.26
N ILE A 6 -0.64 -1.75 22.03
CA ILE A 6 -0.64 -0.37 21.52
C ILE A 6 0.10 0.57 22.50
N LEU A 7 -0.22 0.51 23.79
CA LEU A 7 0.44 1.35 24.80
C LEU A 7 1.95 1.07 24.91
N ARG A 8 2.37 -0.20 24.81
CA ARG A 8 3.81 -0.56 24.77
C ARG A 8 4.48 -0.05 23.50
N TYR A 9 3.80 -0.09 22.36
CA TYR A 9 4.31 0.47 21.12
C TYR A 9 4.57 1.97 21.29
N PHE A 10 3.55 2.75 21.68
CA PHE A 10 3.73 4.19 21.92
C PHE A 10 4.83 4.51 22.94
N GLN A 11 4.93 3.74 24.02
CA GLN A 11 5.98 3.94 25.01
C GLN A 11 7.38 3.64 24.44
N GLY A 12 7.51 2.60 23.61
CA GLY A 12 8.79 2.18 23.02
C GLY A 12 9.22 2.99 21.81
N THR A 13 8.30 3.68 21.14
CA THR A 13 8.56 4.44 19.91
C THR A 13 8.41 5.95 20.08
N LYS A 14 8.55 6.48 21.30
CA LYS A 14 8.44 7.92 21.57
C LYS A 14 9.43 8.77 20.77
N SER A 15 10.63 8.23 20.55
CA SER A 15 11.67 8.88 19.75
C SER A 15 11.54 8.60 18.27
N HIS A 16 10.57 7.78 17.82
CA HIS A 16 10.48 7.44 16.41
C HIS A 16 9.85 8.57 15.61
N GLY A 17 10.45 8.87 14.46
CA GLY A 17 9.95 9.84 13.50
C GLY A 17 10.02 9.29 12.08
N ILE A 18 9.40 10.03 11.17
CA ILE A 18 9.51 9.81 9.74
C ILE A 18 10.74 10.57 9.24
N CYS A 19 11.68 9.85 8.62
CA CYS A 19 12.92 10.44 8.11
C CYS A 19 12.99 10.35 6.59
N PHE A 20 12.86 11.49 5.92
CA PHE A 20 13.10 11.57 4.48
C PHE A 20 14.60 11.49 4.20
N LYS A 21 14.98 10.72 3.18
CA LYS A 21 16.34 10.68 2.68
C LYS A 21 16.49 11.78 1.64
N SER A 22 17.56 12.56 1.72
CA SER A 22 17.93 13.46 0.62
C SER A 22 18.58 12.62 -0.48
N ASP A 23 18.03 12.68 -1.68
CA ASP A 23 18.57 12.05 -2.89
C ASP A 23 18.31 12.98 -4.08
N ASP A 24 19.15 12.90 -5.11
CA ASP A 24 19.00 13.69 -6.34
C ASP A 24 17.78 13.22 -7.14
N LYS A 25 17.38 11.96 -6.98
CA LYS A 25 16.23 11.36 -7.63
C LYS A 25 15.04 11.26 -6.70
N ILE A 26 13.90 11.78 -7.15
CA ILE A 26 12.62 11.58 -6.48
C ILE A 26 12.14 10.16 -6.74
N ASP A 27 12.18 9.32 -5.72
CA ASP A 27 11.60 7.98 -5.74
C ASP A 27 10.23 7.98 -5.04
N PHE A 28 9.20 7.60 -5.78
CA PHE A 28 7.83 7.49 -5.30
C PHE A 28 7.27 6.12 -5.64
N CYS A 29 6.79 5.40 -4.63
CA CYS A 29 6.37 4.01 -4.78
C CYS A 29 5.24 3.66 -3.79
N GLY A 30 4.16 3.10 -4.31
CA GLY A 30 3.06 2.52 -3.54
C GLY A 30 3.23 1.03 -3.32
N TYR A 31 2.60 0.51 -2.27
CA TYR A 31 2.48 -0.92 -1.95
C TYR A 31 1.02 -1.22 -1.68
N SER A 32 0.52 -2.36 -2.16
CA SER A 32 -0.85 -2.83 -1.94
C SER A 32 -0.83 -4.25 -1.39
N ASP A 33 -1.67 -4.53 -0.40
CA ASP A 33 -1.87 -5.89 0.16
C ASP A 33 -3.30 -6.01 0.70
N ALA A 34 -3.80 -7.24 0.84
CA ALA A 34 -5.04 -7.53 1.54
C ALA A 34 -4.90 -8.71 2.51
N ASP A 35 -5.51 -8.59 3.69
CA ASP A 35 -5.72 -9.71 4.60
C ASP A 35 -7.11 -10.31 4.37
N TRP A 36 -7.16 -11.45 3.67
CA TRP A 36 -8.41 -12.11 3.31
C TRP A 36 -9.12 -12.74 4.51
N ALA A 37 -10.39 -12.37 4.69
CA ALA A 37 -11.25 -12.88 5.78
C ALA A 37 -10.66 -12.73 7.20
N GLY A 38 -9.78 -11.73 7.39
CA GLY A 38 -9.10 -11.44 8.66
C GLY A 38 -10.03 -11.00 9.80
N ASP A 39 -11.23 -10.47 9.49
CA ASP A 39 -12.25 -10.22 10.52
C ASP A 39 -13.03 -11.49 10.86
N TYR A 40 -12.81 -12.05 12.05
CA TYR A 40 -13.53 -13.22 12.53
C TYR A 40 -15.04 -13.01 12.73
N ALA A 41 -15.51 -11.78 12.94
CA ALA A 41 -16.92 -11.49 13.21
C ALA A 41 -17.78 -11.53 11.95
N ASN A 42 -17.28 -11.04 10.82
CA ASN A 42 -18.04 -10.95 9.58
C ASN A 42 -17.31 -11.46 8.33
N ARG A 43 -16.11 -12.03 8.49
CA ARG A 43 -15.25 -12.59 7.43
C ARG A 43 -14.93 -11.61 6.31
N LYS A 44 -14.97 -10.31 6.60
CA LYS A 44 -14.52 -9.28 5.65
C LYS A 44 -12.99 -9.19 5.69
N SER A 45 -12.44 -8.95 4.51
CA SER A 45 -11.01 -8.74 4.32
C SER A 45 -10.61 -7.31 4.72
N THR A 46 -9.32 -7.09 4.95
CA THR A 46 -8.75 -5.76 5.21
C THR A 46 -7.79 -5.40 4.08
N SER A 47 -8.06 -4.32 3.37
CA SER A 47 -7.13 -3.75 2.38
C SER A 47 -6.14 -2.82 3.08
N GLY A 48 -4.89 -2.86 2.66
CA GLY A 48 -3.86 -1.96 3.14
C GLY A 48 -3.04 -1.38 2.00
N TYR A 49 -2.57 -0.16 2.21
CA TYR A 49 -1.63 0.48 1.31
C TYR A 49 -0.61 1.34 2.06
N ALA A 50 0.54 1.55 1.43
CA ALA A 50 1.54 2.51 1.87
C ALA A 50 2.22 3.13 0.65
N PHE A 51 2.27 4.47 0.60
CA PHE A 51 3.01 5.24 -0.38
C PHE A 51 4.26 5.82 0.26
N ILE A 52 5.41 5.51 -0.33
CA ILE A 52 6.73 5.93 0.10
C ILE A 52 7.24 6.98 -0.87
N LEU A 53 7.73 8.10 -0.34
CA LEU A 53 8.43 9.15 -1.05
C LEU A 53 9.80 9.33 -0.41
N MET A 54 10.87 9.21 -1.19
CA MET A 54 12.26 9.43 -0.74
C MET A 54 12.60 8.65 0.55
N GLY A 55 12.17 7.40 0.59
CA GLY A 55 12.43 6.48 1.71
C GLY A 55 11.57 6.68 2.96
N ALA A 56 10.55 7.53 2.91
CA ALA A 56 9.64 7.81 4.03
C ALA A 56 8.16 7.68 3.61
N PRO A 57 7.23 7.33 4.52
CA PRO A 57 5.83 7.16 4.17
C PRO A 57 5.11 8.51 4.13
N VAL A 58 4.34 8.75 3.06
CA VAL A 58 3.58 9.99 2.84
C VAL A 58 2.07 9.79 2.81
N SER A 59 1.59 8.59 2.49
CA SER A 59 0.19 8.20 2.65
C SER A 59 0.13 6.72 3.00
N TRP A 60 -0.76 6.33 3.91
CA TRP A 60 -0.96 4.95 4.31
C TRP A 60 -2.38 4.73 4.83
N GLY A 61 -2.86 3.50 4.74
CA GLY A 61 -4.22 3.18 5.17
C GLY A 61 -4.42 1.71 5.46
N SER A 62 -5.33 1.44 6.39
CA SER A 62 -5.90 0.12 6.68
C SER A 62 -7.41 0.23 6.64
N ILE A 63 -8.04 -0.43 5.65
CA ILE A 63 -9.45 -0.26 5.32
C ILE A 63 -10.13 -1.62 5.29
N LYS A 64 -11.14 -1.80 6.15
CA LYS A 64 -12.01 -2.96 6.09
C LYS A 64 -12.85 -2.93 4.81
N GLN A 65 -12.80 -4.00 4.02
CA GLN A 65 -13.56 -4.09 2.77
C GLN A 65 -15.07 -4.06 3.05
N SER A 66 -15.84 -3.48 2.13
CA SER A 66 -17.29 -3.32 2.28
C SER A 66 -18.04 -4.63 2.04
N SER A 67 -17.60 -5.42 1.06
CA SER A 67 -18.10 -6.77 0.75
C SER A 67 -17.18 -7.86 1.29
N VAL A 68 -17.73 -9.06 1.44
CA VAL A 68 -16.94 -10.28 1.72
C VAL A 68 -16.35 -10.76 0.40
N SER A 69 -15.03 -10.99 0.36
CA SER A 69 -14.33 -11.58 -0.77
C SER A 69 -14.39 -13.11 -0.67
N LEU A 70 -14.67 -13.79 -1.78
CA LEU A 70 -14.76 -15.26 -1.82
C LEU A 70 -13.40 -15.92 -2.09
N SER A 71 -12.37 -15.14 -2.41
CA SER A 71 -10.99 -15.60 -2.53
C SER A 71 -10.00 -14.50 -2.13
N THR A 72 -8.77 -14.91 -1.82
CA THR A 72 -7.64 -13.97 -1.63
C THR A 72 -7.47 -13.06 -2.83
N ASN A 73 -7.56 -13.60 -4.05
CA ASN A 73 -7.41 -12.80 -5.26
C ASN A 73 -8.47 -11.69 -5.40
N GLU A 74 -9.73 -11.97 -5.03
CA GLU A 74 -10.76 -10.92 -5.00
C GLU A 74 -10.44 -9.85 -3.96
N ALA A 75 -9.91 -10.22 -2.79
CA ALA A 75 -9.50 -9.27 -1.78
C ALA A 75 -8.35 -8.38 -2.27
N GLU A 76 -7.36 -8.96 -2.95
CA GLU A 76 -6.23 -8.22 -3.53
C GLU A 76 -6.69 -7.26 -4.63
N TYR A 77 -7.57 -7.66 -5.54
CA TYR A 77 -8.13 -6.72 -6.53
C TYR A 77 -8.89 -5.56 -5.87
N ILE A 78 -9.61 -5.82 -4.78
CA ILE A 78 -10.28 -4.77 -4.03
C ILE A 78 -9.26 -3.80 -3.43
N ALA A 79 -8.18 -4.31 -2.84
CA ALA A 79 -7.09 -3.53 -2.28
C ALA A 79 -6.37 -2.72 -3.36
N LEU A 80 -5.90 -3.36 -4.42
CA LEU A 80 -5.18 -2.71 -5.51
C LEU A 80 -5.99 -1.61 -6.18
N SER A 81 -7.29 -1.85 -6.42
CA SER A 81 -8.18 -0.81 -6.96
C SER A 81 -8.30 0.40 -6.03
N LEU A 82 -8.27 0.21 -4.71
CA LEU A 82 -8.27 1.30 -3.73
C LEU A 82 -6.92 2.02 -3.72
N THR A 83 -5.82 1.26 -3.71
CA THR A 83 -4.45 1.77 -3.75
C THR A 83 -4.22 2.64 -4.99
N ILE A 84 -4.72 2.25 -6.16
CA ILE A 84 -4.63 3.07 -7.39
C ILE A 84 -5.35 4.41 -7.22
N GLN A 85 -6.54 4.43 -6.62
CA GLN A 85 -7.31 5.67 -6.43
C GLN A 85 -6.56 6.64 -5.51
N GLU A 86 -6.07 6.14 -4.38
CA GLU A 86 -5.25 6.91 -3.44
C GLU A 86 -3.95 7.37 -4.11
N GLY A 87 -3.25 6.46 -4.79
CA GLY A 87 -1.99 6.73 -5.46
C GLY A 87 -2.10 7.82 -6.50
N LYS A 88 -3.17 7.85 -7.29
CA LYS A 88 -3.43 8.93 -8.24
C LYS A 88 -3.66 10.27 -7.56
N TRP A 89 -4.31 10.29 -6.40
CA TRP A 89 -4.51 11.53 -5.66
C TRP A 89 -3.19 12.06 -5.10
N VAL A 90 -2.42 11.22 -4.40
CA VAL A 90 -1.09 11.58 -3.86
C VAL A 90 -0.13 11.98 -4.97
N TYR A 91 -0.13 11.24 -6.08
CA TYR A 91 0.72 11.50 -7.24
C TYR A 91 0.42 12.86 -7.88
N ARG A 92 -0.85 13.22 -8.06
CA ARG A 92 -1.23 14.55 -8.60
C ARG A 92 -0.77 15.68 -7.70
N LEU A 93 -0.97 15.54 -6.39
CA LEU A 93 -0.49 16.52 -5.42
C LEU A 93 1.05 16.66 -5.48
N LEU A 94 1.75 15.53 -5.62
CA LEU A 94 3.20 15.53 -5.78
C LEU A 94 3.62 16.27 -7.07
N CYS A 95 2.98 15.99 -8.21
CA CYS A 95 3.25 16.71 -9.46
C CYS A 95 3.03 18.23 -9.30
N GLU A 96 1.93 18.67 -8.69
CA GLU A 96 1.67 20.09 -8.45
C GLU A 96 2.77 20.77 -7.61
N ILE A 97 3.27 20.07 -6.57
CA ILE A 97 4.37 20.56 -5.73
C ILE A 97 5.67 20.66 -6.53
N LEU A 98 5.97 19.66 -7.36
CA LEU A 98 7.20 19.61 -8.16
C LEU A 98 7.19 20.63 -9.29
N ASP A 99 6.04 20.84 -9.93
CA ASP A 99 5.85 21.86 -10.95
C ASP A 99 6.05 23.27 -10.36
N ALA A 100 5.50 23.53 -9.16
CA ALA A 100 5.71 24.79 -8.45
C ALA A 100 7.18 25.02 -8.02
N ALA A 101 7.96 23.95 -7.86
CA ALA A 101 9.38 23.98 -7.56
C ALA A 101 10.27 23.98 -8.82
N GLU A 102 9.69 24.08 -10.02
CA GLU A 102 10.39 24.04 -11.31
C GLU A 102 11.23 22.76 -11.53
N TYR A 103 10.82 21.65 -10.93
CA TYR A 103 11.51 20.37 -11.06
C TYR A 103 11.19 19.70 -12.40
N LYS A 104 12.22 19.39 -13.20
CA LYS A 104 12.06 19.07 -14.63
C LYS A 104 11.47 17.69 -14.95
N SER A 105 11.46 16.76 -14.00
CA SER A 105 10.94 15.39 -14.21
C SER A 105 10.28 14.84 -12.95
N GLY A 106 8.96 14.64 -12.98
CA GLY A 106 8.25 13.94 -11.91
C GLY A 106 8.56 12.43 -11.89
N PRO A 107 8.35 11.74 -10.76
CA PRO A 107 8.45 10.28 -10.70
C PRO A 107 7.32 9.61 -11.50
N GLU A 108 7.38 8.29 -11.68
CA GLU A 108 6.22 7.51 -12.14
C GLU A 108 5.35 7.08 -10.94
N LEU A 109 4.04 6.91 -11.15
CA LEU A 109 3.18 6.23 -10.17
C LEU A 109 3.40 4.71 -10.25
N LYS A 110 4.38 4.23 -9.50
CA LYS A 110 4.68 2.80 -9.35
C LYS A 110 3.95 2.21 -8.16
N ILE A 111 3.29 1.06 -8.33
CA ILE A 111 2.66 0.30 -7.24
C ILE A 111 3.19 -1.13 -7.24
N MET A 112 3.67 -1.58 -6.08
CA MET A 112 4.17 -2.93 -5.85
C MET A 112 3.03 -3.85 -5.37
N GLU A 113 3.03 -5.07 -5.90
CA GLU A 113 2.09 -6.14 -5.60
C GLU A 113 2.83 -7.48 -5.53
N ASP A 114 2.51 -8.36 -4.58
CA ASP A 114 3.09 -9.70 -4.45
C ASP A 114 2.19 -10.81 -5.02
N ASN A 115 0.96 -10.49 -5.37
CA ASN A 115 0.06 -11.35 -6.11
C ASN A 115 0.21 -11.11 -7.62
N GLN A 116 0.97 -11.98 -8.29
CA GLN A 116 1.14 -11.93 -9.75
C GLN A 116 -0.18 -12.01 -10.54
N SER A 117 -1.24 -12.58 -9.96
CA SER A 117 -2.54 -12.60 -10.62
C SER A 117 -3.20 -11.21 -10.65
N CYS A 118 -2.84 -10.30 -9.75
CA CYS A 118 -3.28 -8.90 -9.85
C CYS A 118 -2.51 -8.11 -10.92
N ILE A 119 -1.28 -8.53 -11.23
CA ILE A 119 -0.39 -7.87 -12.20
C ILE A 119 -0.61 -8.39 -13.62
N ASN A 120 -0.60 -9.72 -13.81
CA ASN A 120 -0.51 -10.37 -15.12
C ASN A 120 -1.86 -10.57 -15.83
N ASN A 121 -2.91 -9.85 -15.42
CA ASN A 121 -4.21 -9.80 -16.08
C ASN A 121 -4.82 -11.19 -16.42
N PRO A 122 -5.32 -11.94 -15.43
CA PRO A 122 -5.78 -13.32 -15.58
C PRO A 122 -7.23 -13.39 -16.06
N VAL A 123 -7.43 -14.35 -16.95
CA VAL A 123 -8.63 -14.72 -17.69
C VAL A 123 -9.94 -14.67 -16.90
N ASN A 124 -10.98 -14.17 -17.57
CA ASN A 124 -12.38 -14.05 -17.17
C ASN A 124 -13.04 -15.40 -16.87
N HIS A 125 -13.16 -15.82 -15.61
CA HIS A 125 -14.15 -16.83 -15.21
C HIS A 125 -14.99 -16.29 -14.04
N GLY A 126 -16.30 -16.06 -14.29
CA GLY A 126 -17.36 -16.00 -13.26
C GLY A 126 -17.21 -15.05 -12.07
N ARG A 127 -16.79 -13.79 -12.27
CA ARG A 127 -16.67 -12.81 -11.17
C ARG A 127 -18.00 -12.12 -10.85
N ALA A 128 -18.22 -11.79 -9.58
CA ALA A 128 -19.32 -10.91 -9.18
C ALA A 128 -19.12 -9.50 -9.78
N LYS A 129 -20.21 -8.83 -10.18
CA LYS A 129 -20.17 -7.52 -10.87
C LYS A 129 -19.28 -6.46 -10.18
N HIS A 130 -19.28 -6.41 -8.85
CA HIS A 130 -18.50 -5.42 -8.10
C HIS A 130 -16.97 -5.66 -8.17
N ILE A 131 -16.54 -6.91 -8.31
CA ILE A 131 -15.13 -7.27 -8.55
C ILE A 131 -14.75 -7.00 -10.00
N ASP A 132 -15.65 -7.32 -10.93
CA ASP A 132 -15.44 -7.09 -12.35
C ASP A 132 -15.19 -5.61 -12.69
N ILE A 133 -15.96 -4.70 -12.07
CA ILE A 133 -15.74 -3.24 -12.19
C ILE A 133 -14.34 -2.83 -11.70
N LYS A 134 -13.88 -3.35 -10.56
CA LYS A 134 -12.56 -3.04 -10.00
C LYS A 134 -11.43 -3.56 -10.88
N TYR A 135 -11.60 -4.75 -11.45
CA TYR A 135 -10.68 -5.31 -12.42
C TYR A 135 -10.58 -4.44 -13.68
N HIS A 136 -11.73 -4.05 -14.26
CA HIS A 136 -11.77 -3.15 -15.41
C HIS A 136 -11.07 -1.82 -15.12
N HIS A 137 -11.34 -1.23 -13.94
CA HIS A 137 -10.65 -0.03 -13.49
C HIS A 137 -9.12 -0.22 -13.45
N ILE A 138 -8.61 -1.25 -12.78
CA ILE A 138 -7.16 -1.53 -12.71
C ILE A 138 -6.57 -1.66 -14.12
N ARG A 139 -7.19 -2.49 -14.96
CA ARG A 139 -6.71 -2.76 -16.31
C ARG A 139 -6.66 -1.50 -17.18
N ASP A 140 -7.67 -0.65 -17.09
CA ASP A 140 -7.76 0.54 -17.94
C ASP A 140 -6.79 1.64 -17.47
N GLU A 141 -6.50 1.73 -16.16
CA GLU A 141 -5.44 2.61 -15.62
C GLU A 141 -4.04 2.17 -16.07
N VAL A 142 -3.75 0.86 -16.02
CA VAL A 142 -2.48 0.30 -16.53
C VAL A 142 -2.34 0.51 -18.04
N LYS A 143 -3.40 0.24 -18.81
CA LYS A 143 -3.39 0.43 -20.28
C LYS A 143 -3.18 1.87 -20.71
N ARG A 144 -3.66 2.84 -19.92
CA ARG A 144 -3.40 4.27 -20.16
C ARG A 144 -1.96 4.67 -19.88
N GLY A 145 -1.21 3.85 -19.15
CA GLY A 145 0.16 4.16 -18.72
C GLY A 145 0.21 5.11 -17.52
N ASP A 146 -0.92 5.36 -16.85
CA ASP A 146 -0.99 6.26 -15.69
C ASP A 146 -0.53 5.60 -14.39
N VAL A 147 -0.45 4.27 -14.38
CA VAL A 147 0.01 3.45 -13.25
C VAL A 147 0.91 2.34 -13.77
N ASN A 148 2.06 2.17 -13.14
CA ASN A 148 2.98 1.06 -13.38
C ASN A 148 2.87 0.03 -12.24
N LEU A 149 2.43 -1.19 -12.57
CA LEU A 149 2.32 -2.28 -11.59
C LEU A 149 3.55 -3.17 -11.67
N ASN A 150 4.17 -3.40 -10.51
CA ASN A 150 5.40 -4.17 -10.41
C ASN A 150 5.27 -5.28 -9.36
N TYR A 151 5.87 -6.43 -9.66
CA TYR A 151 5.94 -7.52 -8.69
C TYR A 151 6.96 -7.19 -7.59
N CYS A 152 6.61 -7.46 -6.34
CA CYS A 152 7.57 -7.60 -5.25
C CYS A 152 7.35 -8.91 -4.50
N GLU A 153 8.38 -9.36 -3.79
CA GLU A 153 8.22 -10.49 -2.88
C GLU A 153 7.46 -10.06 -1.62
N THR A 154 6.64 -10.95 -1.06
CA THR A 154 5.94 -10.74 0.23
C THR A 154 6.91 -10.32 1.34
N THR A 155 8.15 -10.78 1.30
CA THR A 155 9.21 -10.42 2.27
C THR A 155 9.50 -8.91 2.30
N ILE A 156 9.24 -8.19 1.23
CA ILE A 156 9.45 -6.73 1.13
C ILE A 156 8.13 -5.97 0.94
N MET A 157 6.98 -6.63 1.10
CA MET A 157 5.66 -6.00 1.00
C MET A 157 5.40 -5.08 2.20
N LEU A 158 5.58 -3.76 2.01
CA LEU A 158 5.41 -2.79 3.10
C LEU A 158 3.95 -2.67 3.56
N ALA A 159 2.98 -2.96 2.68
CA ALA A 159 1.56 -2.91 3.02
C ALA A 159 1.13 -4.00 4.03
N ASP A 160 1.94 -5.05 4.25
CA ASP A 160 1.72 -6.09 5.27
C ASP A 160 1.45 -5.51 6.67
N ILE A 161 2.14 -4.43 7.02
CA ILE A 161 1.99 -3.79 8.35
C ILE A 161 0.63 -3.13 8.52
N MET A 162 -0.07 -2.84 7.43
CA MET A 162 -1.40 -2.22 7.41
C MET A 162 -2.52 -3.26 7.43
N THR A 163 -2.24 -4.51 7.08
CA THR A 163 -3.24 -5.56 6.92
C THR A 163 -3.13 -6.65 7.97
N LYS A 164 -1.91 -7.00 8.40
CA LYS A 164 -1.63 -8.20 9.20
C LYS A 164 -1.25 -7.86 10.64
N GLY A 165 -1.71 -8.71 11.57
CA GLY A 165 -1.30 -8.68 12.98
C GLY A 165 0.11 -9.24 13.20
N LEU A 166 1.15 -8.53 12.74
CA LEU A 166 2.51 -9.07 12.63
C LEU A 166 3.16 -9.44 13.99
N PRO A 167 4.05 -10.46 14.04
CA PRO A 167 4.94 -10.69 15.18
C PRO A 167 5.91 -9.53 15.41
N GLY A 168 6.44 -9.42 16.63
CA GLY A 168 7.33 -8.33 17.05
C GLY A 168 8.54 -8.08 16.13
N PRO A 169 9.32 -9.11 15.73
CA PRO A 169 10.45 -8.93 14.82
C PRO A 169 10.04 -8.37 13.45
N ARG A 170 9.11 -9.04 12.77
CA ARG A 170 8.60 -8.61 11.45
C ARG A 170 8.00 -7.21 11.48
N HIS A 171 7.27 -6.86 12.54
CA HIS A 171 6.75 -5.51 12.71
C HIS A 171 7.88 -4.48 12.78
N LYS A 172 8.96 -4.75 13.50
CA LYS A 172 10.12 -3.85 13.59
C LYS A 172 10.82 -3.71 12.25
N ASP A 173 11.01 -4.82 11.52
CA ASP A 173 11.66 -4.84 10.21
C ASP A 173 10.88 -3.96 9.22
N LEU A 174 9.55 -4.12 9.15
CA LEU A 174 8.71 -3.29 8.28
C LEU A 174 8.60 -1.84 8.76
N THR A 175 8.61 -1.58 10.07
CA THR A 175 8.64 -0.20 10.60
C THR A 175 9.92 0.52 10.14
N ALA A 176 11.07 -0.15 10.22
CA ALA A 176 12.32 0.40 9.71
C ALA A 176 12.31 0.55 8.18
N ALA A 177 11.76 -0.42 7.45
CA ALA A 177 11.68 -0.37 6.00
C ALA A 177 10.71 0.73 5.49
N LEU A 178 9.69 1.10 6.27
CA LEU A 178 8.83 2.25 6.02
C LEU A 178 9.56 3.60 6.18
N GLY A 179 10.78 3.64 6.72
CA GLY A 179 11.49 4.89 7.03
C GLY A 179 11.17 5.47 8.40
N ILE A 180 10.59 4.67 9.30
CA ILE A 180 10.29 5.06 10.68
C ILE A 180 11.42 4.60 11.59
N HIS A 181 12.19 5.54 12.11
CA HIS A 181 13.39 5.27 12.90
C HIS A 181 13.41 6.10 14.18
N ALA A 182 14.15 5.65 15.19
CA ALA A 182 14.45 6.46 16.36
C ALA A 182 15.29 7.68 15.93
N CYS A 183 14.70 8.87 16.04
CA CYS A 183 15.36 10.13 15.88
C CYS A 183 16.04 10.50 17.20
N LEU A 184 17.33 10.82 17.14
CA LEU A 184 17.99 11.52 18.23
C LEU A 184 17.53 12.98 18.14
N HIS A 185 16.73 13.42 19.11
CA HIS A 185 16.44 14.83 19.32
C HIS A 185 17.63 15.52 19.99
#